data_AF-A0AAE1SBB3-F1
#
_entry.id   AF-A0AAE1SBB3-F1
#
_cell.length_a   1.000
_cell.length_b   1.000
_cell.length_c   1.000
_cell.angle_alpha   90.00
_cell.angle_beta   90.00
_cell.angle_gamma   90.00
#
_symmetry.space_group_name_H-M   'P 1'
#
loop_
_entity.id
_entity.type
_entity.pdbx_description
1 polymer ?
#
loop_
_entity_poly.entity_id
_entity_poly.type
_entity_poly.pdbx_seq_one_letter_code
_entity_poly.pdbx_strand_id
1 'polypeptide(L)'
;MLRSCRTYTKKGARNFWIHNTCPIGCLPVATVKVKDPAPGYLDEQGCVKNQNEIALEFNKQLFNMVTKLRIELQEAAITCVDLYRAKYELISNAKNQEEEEEEEEEEEEEGGRKRKEGGRRKGREEGGGRGGRGRRKRKEEEEEEEEEEEEEEEEEEEEEEEEEEEEEEEEEEEEEEEV
;
A
#
# COMPACT_ATOMS: atom_id res chain seq x y z
N MET A 1 -7.76 19.22 -0.55
CA MET A 1 -8.70 18.31 0.17
C MET A 1 -9.82 19.01 0.98
N LEU A 2 -9.68 19.38 2.28
CA LEU A 2 -10.87 19.80 3.08
C LEU A 2 -11.58 21.09 2.60
N ARG A 3 -10.85 21.98 1.92
CA ARG A 3 -11.46 23.15 1.26
C ARG A 3 -12.29 22.72 0.06
N SER A 4 -11.72 21.86 -0.78
CA SER A 4 -12.36 21.27 -1.95
C SER A 4 -13.70 20.61 -1.60
N CYS A 5 -13.80 19.89 -0.46
CA CYS A 5 -15.08 19.34 0.01
C CYS A 5 -16.20 20.40 0.12
N ARG A 6 -15.89 21.62 0.58
CA ARG A 6 -16.89 22.70 0.66
C ARG A 6 -17.28 23.20 -0.73
N THR A 7 -16.31 23.36 -1.61
CA THR A 7 -16.52 23.81 -2.99
C THR A 7 -17.41 22.81 -3.73
N TYR A 8 -17.04 21.54 -3.75
CA TYR A 8 -17.81 20.50 -4.42
C TYR A 8 -19.19 20.27 -3.80
N THR A 9 -19.35 20.49 -2.48
CA THR A 9 -20.69 20.43 -1.85
C THR A 9 -21.63 21.49 -2.45
N LYS A 10 -21.12 22.69 -2.74
CA LYS A 10 -21.90 23.74 -3.42
C LYS A 10 -22.21 23.37 -4.87
N LYS A 11 -21.28 22.71 -5.57
CA LYS A 11 -21.47 22.16 -6.93
C LYS A 11 -22.37 20.91 -6.95
N GLY A 12 -22.77 20.36 -5.80
CA GLY A 12 -23.77 19.29 -5.69
C GLY A 12 -23.24 17.93 -5.22
N ALA A 13 -21.94 17.81 -4.94
CA ALA A 13 -21.37 16.58 -4.36
C ALA A 13 -21.96 16.30 -2.97
N ARG A 14 -22.19 15.01 -2.69
CA ARG A 14 -22.86 14.55 -1.46
C ARG A 14 -22.09 13.45 -0.71
N ASN A 15 -21.06 12.87 -1.30
CA ASN A 15 -20.29 11.79 -0.68
C ASN A 15 -18.81 12.09 -0.85
N PHE A 16 -18.07 12.06 0.25
CA PHE A 16 -16.63 12.29 0.25
C PHE A 16 -15.95 11.17 1.04
N TRP A 17 -14.90 10.61 0.46
CA TRP A 17 -14.00 9.69 1.13
C TRP A 17 -12.69 10.41 1.36
N ILE A 18 -12.28 10.48 2.62
CA ILE A 18 -11.07 11.17 3.04
C ILE A 18 -10.18 10.12 3.68
N HIS A 19 -9.11 9.74 3.00
CA HIS A 19 -8.11 8.89 3.60
C HIS A 19 -7.17 9.73 4.49
N ASN A 20 -6.65 9.10 5.54
CA ASN A 20 -5.58 9.66 6.33
C ASN A 20 -4.21 9.33 5.70
N THR A 21 -3.13 9.85 6.28
CA THR A 21 -1.77 9.57 5.84
C THR A 21 -1.35 8.18 6.28
N CYS A 22 -0.85 7.38 5.35
CA CYS A 22 -0.25 6.06 5.56
C CYS A 22 1.00 6.11 6.49
N PRO A 23 1.52 4.96 6.97
CA PRO A 23 2.73 4.95 7.80
C PRO A 23 3.97 5.26 6.95
N ILE A 24 4.24 6.55 6.70
CA ILE A 24 5.31 7.00 5.79
C ILE A 24 6.71 6.52 6.18
N GLY A 25 6.94 6.23 7.47
CA GLY A 25 8.21 5.68 7.94
C GLY A 25 8.45 4.25 7.49
N CYS A 26 7.43 3.55 7.01
CA CYS A 26 7.51 2.20 6.48
C CYS A 26 7.77 2.15 4.97
N LEU A 27 7.73 3.29 4.27
CA LEU A 27 7.95 3.31 2.82
C LEU A 27 9.39 2.93 2.49
N PRO A 28 9.65 2.23 1.36
CA PRO A 28 11.00 1.88 0.93
C PRO A 28 11.93 3.10 0.87
N VAL A 29 11.44 4.24 0.38
CA VAL A 29 12.19 5.50 0.31
C VAL A 29 12.66 5.99 1.70
N ALA A 30 11.91 5.70 2.76
CA ALA A 30 12.26 6.06 4.13
C ALA A 30 13.33 5.15 4.72
N THR A 31 13.40 3.88 4.29
CA THR A 31 14.20 2.84 4.92
C THR A 31 15.45 2.44 4.12
N VAL A 32 15.44 2.55 2.79
CA VAL A 32 16.50 2.03 1.89
C VAL A 32 17.91 2.58 2.17
N LYS A 33 18.01 3.82 2.67
CA LYS A 33 19.28 4.48 3.01
C LYS A 33 19.65 4.36 4.49
N VAL A 34 18.81 3.74 5.32
CA VAL A 34 19.05 3.59 6.75
C VAL A 34 20.09 2.48 6.97
N LYS A 35 21.29 2.86 7.41
CA LYS A 35 22.38 1.94 7.77
C LYS A 35 22.79 2.20 9.21
N ASP A 36 22.89 1.13 10.00
CA ASP A 36 23.29 1.18 11.42
C ASP A 36 22.54 2.24 12.24
N PRO A 37 21.19 2.18 12.29
CA PRO A 37 20.39 3.18 13.00
C PRO A 37 20.70 3.19 14.50
N ALA A 38 20.63 4.38 15.10
CA ALA A 38 20.70 4.51 16.55
C ALA A 38 19.54 3.73 17.22
N PRO A 39 19.74 3.15 18.42
CA PRO A 39 18.66 2.48 19.14
C PRO A 39 17.42 3.37 19.27
N GLY A 40 16.26 2.85 18.86
CA GLY A 40 14.98 3.57 18.91
C GLY A 40 14.70 4.50 17.73
N TYR A 41 15.57 4.56 16.72
CA TYR A 41 15.29 5.26 15.45
C TYR A 41 14.22 4.54 14.62
N LEU A 42 14.28 3.21 14.59
CA LEU A 42 13.23 2.36 14.02
C LEU A 42 12.25 1.90 15.11
N ASP A 43 11.00 1.70 14.72
CA ASP A 43 10.01 1.03 15.56
C ASP A 43 10.16 -0.50 15.53
N GLU A 44 9.23 -1.21 16.18
CA GLU A 44 9.26 -2.68 16.29
C GLU A 44 9.10 -3.38 14.94
N GLN A 45 8.52 -2.71 13.94
CA GLN A 45 8.31 -3.23 12.59
C GLN A 45 9.45 -2.83 11.63
N GLY A 46 10.46 -2.10 12.11
CA GLY A 46 11.58 -1.65 11.30
C GLY A 46 11.31 -0.37 10.53
N CYS A 47 10.21 0.33 10.80
CA CYS A 47 9.88 1.59 10.14
C CYS A 47 10.51 2.78 10.87
N VAL A 48 10.77 3.89 10.15
CA VAL A 48 11.32 5.13 10.72
C VAL A 48 10.32 5.76 11.69
N LYS A 49 10.61 5.62 12.99
CA LYS A 49 9.67 5.94 14.07
C LYS A 49 9.20 7.39 14.05
N ASN A 50 10.13 8.34 13.94
CA ASN A 50 9.79 9.77 13.98
C ASN A 50 8.89 10.19 12.80
N GLN A 51 9.01 9.52 11.65
CA GLN A 51 8.16 9.81 10.49
C GLN A 51 6.74 9.26 10.71
N ASN A 52 6.62 8.05 11.26
CA ASN A 52 5.34 7.48 11.68
C ASN A 52 4.65 8.32 12.77
N GLU A 53 5.41 8.85 13.73
CA GLU A 53 4.88 9.76 14.76
C GLU A 53 4.29 11.05 14.16
N ILE A 54 4.93 11.61 13.12
CA ILE A 54 4.41 12.77 12.39
C ILE A 54 3.12 12.42 11.66
N ALA A 55 3.06 11.28 10.96
CA ALA A 55 1.85 10.82 10.29
C ALA A 55 0.69 10.62 11.28
N LEU A 56 0.95 10.01 12.44
CA LEU A 56 -0.07 9.81 13.48
C LEU A 56 -0.63 11.15 14.01
N GLU A 57 0.23 12.14 14.26
CA GLU A 57 -0.24 13.46 14.73
C GLU A 57 -1.00 14.21 13.63
N PHE A 58 -0.56 14.11 12.37
CA PHE A 58 -1.32 14.63 11.23
C PHE A 58 -2.71 13.99 11.16
N ASN A 59 -2.79 12.65 11.22
CA ASN A 59 -4.04 11.90 11.13
C ASN A 59 -5.03 12.29 12.24
N LYS A 60 -4.52 12.53 13.45
CA LYS A 60 -5.31 13.02 14.58
C LYS A 60 -5.86 14.44 14.32
N GLN A 61 -5.06 15.34 13.77
CA GLN A 61 -5.52 16.68 13.42
C GLN A 61 -6.53 16.65 12.27
N LEU A 62 -6.30 15.83 11.24
CA LEU A 62 -7.21 15.59 10.13
C LEU A 62 -8.56 15.10 10.65
N PHE A 63 -8.59 14.07 11.50
CA PHE A 63 -9.83 13.54 12.09
C PHE A 63 -10.62 14.62 12.84
N ASN A 64 -9.94 15.48 13.61
CA ASN A 64 -10.58 16.58 14.30
C ASN A 64 -11.19 17.61 13.34
N MET A 65 -10.51 17.90 12.22
CA MET A 65 -11.03 18.81 11.20
C MET A 65 -12.19 18.20 10.41
N VAL A 66 -12.10 16.93 10.02
CA VAL A 66 -13.19 16.19 9.36
C VAL A 66 -14.42 16.12 10.26
N THR A 67 -14.24 15.92 11.57
CA THR A 67 -15.34 15.94 12.54
C THR A 67 -16.07 17.28 12.57
N LYS A 68 -15.34 18.40 12.49
CA LYS A 68 -15.95 19.73 12.37
C LYS A 68 -16.65 19.91 11.02
N LEU A 69 -16.02 19.44 9.94
CA LEU A 69 -16.56 19.56 8.59
C LEU A 69 -17.89 18.80 8.44
N ARG A 70 -18.03 17.63 9.06
CA ARG A 70 -19.30 16.87 9.11
C ARG A 70 -20.44 17.65 9.78
N ILE A 71 -20.13 18.49 10.77
CA ILE A 71 -21.13 19.34 11.44
C ILE A 71 -21.54 20.51 10.54
N GLU A 72 -20.58 21.05 9.78
CA GLU A 72 -20.77 22.15 8.85
C GLU A 72 -21.56 21.72 7.61
N LEU A 73 -21.19 20.60 6.99
CA LEU A 73 -21.74 20.10 5.73
C LEU A 73 -22.74 18.96 5.98
N GLN A 74 -23.87 19.27 6.62
CA GLN A 74 -24.88 18.25 6.99
C GLN A 74 -25.55 17.59 5.78
N GLU A 75 -25.47 18.22 4.62
CA GLU A 75 -25.98 17.71 3.34
C GLU A 75 -25.02 16.73 2.65
N ALA A 76 -23.79 16.56 3.16
CA ALA A 76 -22.80 15.64 2.62
C ALA A 76 -22.43 14.54 3.63
N ALA A 77 -22.36 13.30 3.15
CA ALA A 77 -21.77 12.18 3.86
C ALA A 77 -20.25 12.21 3.69
N ILE A 78 -19.51 12.35 4.79
CA ILE A 78 -18.05 12.35 4.77
C ILE A 78 -17.57 11.12 5.53
N THR A 79 -16.92 10.18 4.83
CA THR A 79 -16.31 8.98 5.41
C THR A 79 -14.81 9.21 5.54
N CYS A 80 -14.24 8.88 6.71
CA CYS A 80 -12.79 8.93 6.91
C CYS A 80 -12.27 7.50 6.88
N VAL A 81 -11.32 7.22 5.99
CA VAL A 81 -10.69 5.90 5.85
C VAL A 81 -9.34 5.92 6.57
N ASP A 82 -9.13 4.94 7.45
CA ASP A 82 -7.90 4.82 8.23
C ASP A 82 -6.90 3.90 7.51
N LEU A 83 -6.24 4.47 6.48
CA LEU A 83 -5.20 3.78 5.73
C LEU A 83 -3.96 3.53 6.56
N TYR A 84 -3.64 4.41 7.52
CA TYR A 84 -2.52 4.19 8.44
C TYR A 84 -2.63 2.83 9.10
N ARG A 85 -3.78 2.57 9.74
CA ARG A 85 -3.98 1.33 10.48
C ARG A 85 -3.99 0.12 9.55
N ALA A 86 -4.72 0.21 8.44
CA ALA A 86 -4.82 -0.88 7.47
C ALA A 86 -3.44 -1.30 6.94
N LYS A 87 -2.65 -0.35 6.42
CA LYS A 87 -1.30 -0.65 5.89
C LYS A 87 -0.34 -1.10 7.00
N TYR A 88 -0.37 -0.46 8.16
CA TYR A 88 0.53 -0.85 9.27
C TYR A 88 0.20 -2.25 9.82
N GLU A 89 -1.07 -2.64 9.88
CA GLU A 89 -1.48 -4.00 10.27
C GLU A 89 -0.94 -5.03 9.28
N LEU A 90 -1.06 -4.79 7.97
CA LEU A 90 -0.49 -5.66 6.92
C LEU A 90 1.02 -5.81 7.09
N ILE A 91 1.76 -4.70 7.20
CA ILE A 91 3.21 -4.71 7.40
C ILE A 91 3.60 -5.49 8.67
N SER A 92 2.85 -5.30 9.76
CA SER A 92 3.13 -5.98 11.02
C SER A 92 2.87 -7.49 10.99
N ASN A 93 1.96 -7.94 10.11
CA ASN A 93 1.53 -9.33 9.99
C ASN A 93 2.18 -10.07 8.81
N ALA A 94 2.91 -9.37 7.92
CA ALA A 94 3.54 -9.97 6.75
C ALA A 94 4.39 -11.21 7.10
N LYS A 95 5.10 -11.17 8.23
CA LYS A 95 5.88 -12.31 8.75
C LYS A 95 5.04 -13.55 9.08
N ASN A 96 3.78 -13.38 9.44
CA ASN A 96 2.88 -14.50 9.74
C ASN A 96 2.18 -15.02 8.47
N GLN A 97 2.10 -14.20 7.42
CA GLN A 97 1.48 -14.59 6.15
C GLN A 97 2.47 -15.36 5.27
N GLU A 98 3.76 -15.00 5.30
CA GLU A 98 4.85 -15.80 4.70
C GLU A 98 4.89 -17.22 5.32
N GLU A 99 4.59 -17.36 6.62
CA GLU A 99 4.51 -18.67 7.29
C GLU A 99 3.27 -19.48 6.86
N GLU A 100 2.13 -18.84 6.57
CA GLU A 100 0.91 -19.52 6.07
C GLU A 100 1.10 -20.03 4.61
N GLU A 101 1.85 -19.31 3.76
CA GLU A 101 2.19 -19.77 2.41
C GLU A 101 3.17 -20.96 2.42
N GLU A 102 4.12 -20.99 3.35
CA GLU A 102 5.02 -22.14 3.54
C GLU A 102 4.28 -23.38 4.09
N GLU A 103 3.28 -23.21 4.98
CA GLU A 103 2.47 -24.30 5.52
C GLU A 103 1.52 -24.92 4.46
N GLU A 104 0.94 -24.14 3.54
CA GLU A 104 0.14 -24.66 2.44
C GLU A 104 0.99 -25.48 1.43
N GLU A 105 2.23 -25.06 1.13
CA GLU A 105 3.17 -25.84 0.31
C GLU A 105 3.56 -27.18 0.99
N GLU A 106 3.71 -27.22 2.32
CA GLU A 106 4.02 -28.45 3.07
C GLU A 106 2.82 -29.42 3.16
N GLU A 107 1.58 -28.92 3.33
CA GLU A 107 0.38 -29.76 3.35
C GLU A 107 0.08 -30.41 1.98
N GLU A 108 0.34 -29.69 0.87
CA GLU A 108 0.25 -30.27 -0.47
C GLU A 108 1.32 -31.35 -0.72
N GLU A 109 2.55 -31.16 -0.22
CA GLU A 109 3.62 -32.17 -0.31
C GLU A 109 3.34 -33.44 0.53
N GLU A 110 2.75 -33.31 1.72
CA GLU A 110 2.39 -34.46 2.56
C GLU A 110 1.15 -35.21 2.03
N GLY A 111 0.16 -34.49 1.50
CA GLY A 111 -1.04 -35.06 0.87
C GLY A 111 -0.74 -35.94 -0.36
N GLY A 112 0.34 -35.65 -1.08
CA GLY A 112 0.76 -36.34 -2.31
C GLY A 112 1.42 -37.72 -2.12
N ARG A 113 1.90 -38.08 -0.92
CA ARG A 113 2.76 -39.28 -0.73
C ARG A 113 2.02 -40.62 -0.62
N LYS A 114 0.69 -40.66 -0.60
CA LYS A 114 -0.09 -41.92 -0.51
C LYS A 114 -0.71 -42.35 -1.83
N ARG A 115 0.10 -42.59 -2.87
CA ARG A 115 -0.22 -43.50 -4.00
C ARG A 115 1.01 -43.73 -4.89
N LYS A 116 1.72 -44.83 -4.65
CA LYS A 116 2.03 -45.88 -5.65
C LYS A 116 2.83 -47.02 -5.01
N GLU A 117 2.22 -48.21 -5.05
CA GLU A 117 2.75 -49.49 -4.63
C GLU A 117 3.90 -50.00 -5.53
N GLY A 118 4.72 -50.90 -4.96
CA GLY A 118 5.22 -52.10 -5.65
C GLY A 118 6.24 -51.94 -6.78
N GLY A 119 7.50 -52.26 -6.52
CA GLY A 119 8.48 -52.51 -7.58
C GLY A 119 9.94 -52.49 -7.13
N ARG A 120 10.53 -53.67 -6.91
CA ARG A 120 11.94 -53.87 -6.53
C ARG A 120 12.85 -53.74 -7.76
N ARG A 121 13.86 -52.85 -7.73
CA ARG A 121 15.21 -53.08 -8.28
C ARG A 121 16.20 -52.03 -7.76
N LYS A 122 17.44 -52.49 -7.57
CA LYS A 122 18.55 -51.93 -6.81
C LYS A 122 19.54 -51.26 -7.78
N GLY A 123 20.09 -50.10 -7.45
CA GLY A 123 21.19 -49.46 -8.19
C GLY A 123 21.66 -48.19 -7.48
N ARG A 124 22.96 -48.08 -7.22
CA ARG A 124 23.68 -47.11 -6.38
C ARG A 124 24.39 -46.11 -7.29
N GLU A 125 24.41 -44.83 -6.90
CA GLU A 125 25.56 -43.90 -6.79
C GLU A 125 25.18 -42.43 -6.99
N GLU A 126 25.94 -41.60 -6.27
CA GLU A 126 25.75 -40.21 -5.90
C GLU A 126 26.02 -39.24 -7.06
N GLY A 127 25.48 -38.01 -6.95
CA GLY A 127 25.86 -36.89 -7.81
C GLY A 127 24.97 -35.68 -7.57
N GLY A 128 25.50 -34.68 -6.86
CA GLY A 128 24.79 -33.46 -6.45
C GLY A 128 24.50 -32.48 -7.59
N GLY A 129 23.67 -31.49 -7.27
CA GLY A 129 23.37 -30.34 -8.11
C GLY A 129 21.92 -29.88 -8.00
N ARG A 130 21.50 -29.35 -6.84
CA ARG A 130 20.27 -28.55 -6.72
C ARG A 130 20.67 -27.09 -6.49
N GLY A 131 20.53 -26.28 -7.52
CA GLY A 131 20.75 -24.84 -7.47
C GLY A 131 20.20 -24.23 -8.76
N GLY A 132 18.90 -23.92 -8.77
CA GLY A 132 18.27 -23.35 -9.97
C GLY A 132 16.79 -23.01 -9.90
N ARG A 133 16.04 -23.41 -8.85
CA ARG A 133 14.61 -23.06 -8.72
C ARG A 133 14.34 -21.75 -7.98
N GLY A 134 15.10 -21.44 -6.93
CA GLY A 134 14.91 -20.18 -6.16
C GLY A 134 15.35 -18.90 -6.91
N ARG A 135 15.94 -19.01 -8.10
CA ARG A 135 16.33 -17.85 -8.93
C ARG A 135 15.26 -17.46 -9.96
N ARG A 136 14.19 -18.25 -10.09
CA ARG A 136 13.04 -17.94 -10.97
C ARG A 136 11.90 -17.29 -10.19
N LYS A 137 11.51 -17.81 -9.02
CA LYS A 137 10.52 -17.16 -8.12
C LYS A 137 10.87 -15.70 -7.84
N ARG A 138 12.11 -15.43 -7.40
CA ARG A 138 12.63 -14.07 -7.17
C ARG A 138 12.62 -13.15 -8.40
N LYS A 139 12.62 -13.73 -9.61
CA LYS A 139 12.62 -12.96 -10.86
C LYS A 139 11.19 -12.69 -11.34
N GLU A 140 10.23 -13.52 -10.91
CA GLU A 140 8.80 -13.32 -11.13
C GLU A 140 8.27 -12.29 -10.11
N GLU A 141 8.72 -12.37 -8.84
CA GLU A 141 8.43 -11.35 -7.80
C GLU A 141 9.03 -9.96 -8.13
N GLU A 142 10.27 -9.89 -8.64
CA GLU A 142 10.87 -8.64 -9.11
C GLU A 142 10.15 -8.10 -10.37
N GLU A 143 9.49 -8.95 -11.18
CA GLU A 143 8.71 -8.52 -12.35
C GLU A 143 7.31 -8.03 -11.93
N GLU A 144 6.69 -8.62 -10.90
CA GLU A 144 5.42 -8.15 -10.33
C GLU A 144 5.57 -6.81 -9.55
N GLU A 145 6.66 -6.62 -8.80
CA GLU A 145 6.96 -5.33 -8.15
C GLU A 145 7.21 -4.20 -9.19
N GLU A 146 7.84 -4.50 -10.33
CA GLU A 146 8.01 -3.54 -11.42
C GLU A 146 6.67 -3.20 -12.10
N GLU A 147 5.76 -4.17 -12.26
CA GLU A 147 4.41 -3.92 -12.82
C GLU A 147 3.54 -3.08 -11.86
N GLU A 148 3.63 -3.29 -10.53
CA GLU A 148 2.90 -2.45 -9.55
C GLU A 148 3.45 -1.02 -9.48
N GLU A 149 4.77 -0.82 -9.60
CA GLU A 149 5.37 0.53 -9.68
C GLU A 149 4.96 1.26 -10.98
N GLU A 150 4.87 0.55 -12.11
CA GLU A 150 4.38 1.12 -13.37
C GLU A 150 2.88 1.51 -13.29
N GLU A 151 2.04 0.69 -12.63
CA GLU A 151 0.62 1.02 -12.42
C GLU A 151 0.45 2.23 -11.47
N GLU A 152 1.24 2.35 -10.41
CA GLU A 152 1.22 3.54 -9.53
C GLU A 152 1.70 4.82 -10.25
N GLU A 153 2.71 4.73 -11.12
CA GLU A 153 3.15 5.87 -11.94
C GLU A 153 2.09 6.28 -12.99
N GLU A 154 1.40 5.32 -13.62
CA GLU A 154 0.30 5.63 -14.55
C GLU A 154 -0.91 6.27 -13.83
N GLU A 155 -1.25 5.84 -12.61
CA GLU A 155 -2.30 6.49 -11.80
C GLU A 155 -1.92 7.92 -11.38
N GLU A 156 -0.65 8.17 -11.03
CA GLU A 156 -0.17 9.53 -10.72
C GLU A 156 -0.18 10.45 -11.96
N GLU A 157 0.18 9.95 -13.15
CA GLU A 157 0.10 10.71 -14.39
C GLU A 157 -1.36 11.02 -14.78
N GLU A 158 -2.30 10.07 -14.61
CA GLU A 158 -3.73 10.33 -14.84
C GLU A 158 -4.31 11.37 -13.86
N GLU A 159 -3.90 11.36 -12.59
CA GLU A 159 -4.31 12.38 -11.61
C GLU A 159 -3.75 13.76 -11.96
N GLU A 160 -2.51 13.86 -12.45
CA GLU A 160 -1.92 15.14 -12.91
C GLU A 160 -2.61 15.68 -14.17
N GLU A 161 -2.97 14.82 -15.14
CA GLU A 161 -3.73 15.23 -16.34
C GLU A 161 -5.15 15.71 -15.97
N GLU A 162 -5.84 15.06 -15.03
CA GLU A 162 -7.14 15.50 -14.54
C GLU A 162 -7.06 16.86 -13.81
N GLU A 163 -5.99 17.12 -13.04
CA GLU A 163 -5.76 18.42 -12.39
C GLU A 163 -5.49 19.53 -13.42
N GLU A 164 -4.71 19.26 -14.48
CA GLU A 164 -4.47 20.22 -15.55
C GLU A 164 -5.75 20.54 -16.35
N GLU A 165 -6.59 19.54 -16.65
CA GLU A 165 -7.89 19.76 -17.30
C GLU A 165 -8.85 20.59 -16.43
N GLU A 166 -8.89 20.34 -15.10
CA GLU A 166 -9.69 21.17 -14.18
C GLU A 166 -9.18 22.63 -14.12
N GLU A 167 -7.87 22.87 -14.18
CA GLU A 167 -7.30 24.22 -14.21
C GLU A 167 -7.62 24.95 -15.53
N GLU A 168 -7.54 24.27 -16.68
CA GLU A 168 -7.93 24.84 -17.98
C GLU A 168 -9.43 25.18 -18.05
N GLU A 169 -10.30 24.32 -17.51
CA GLU A 169 -11.75 24.62 -17.42
C GLU A 169 -12.03 25.82 -16.50
N GLU A 170 -11.31 25.97 -15.38
CA GLU A 170 -11.45 27.13 -14.50
C GLU A 170 -10.96 28.44 -15.17
N GLU A 171 -9.88 28.38 -15.96
CA GLU A 171 -9.40 29.55 -16.73
C GLU A 171 -10.38 29.94 -17.86
N GLU A 172 -10.97 28.97 -18.57
CA GLU A 172 -12.00 29.26 -19.59
C GLU A 172 -13.28 29.85 -18.98
N GLU A 173 -13.73 29.36 -17.81
CA GLU A 173 -14.87 29.93 -17.07
C GLU A 173 -14.59 31.38 -16.63
N GLU A 174 -13.36 31.69 -16.18
CA GLU A 174 -12.96 33.05 -15.81
C GLU A 174 -12.90 33.99 -17.02
N GLU A 175 -12.41 33.53 -18.19
CA GLU A 175 -12.40 34.34 -19.41
C GLU A 175 -13.81 34.59 -19.98
N GLU A 176 -14.75 33.65 -19.84
CA GLU A 176 -16.15 33.85 -20.26
C GLU A 176 -16.92 34.82 -19.34
N GLU A 177 -16.56 34.93 -18.06
CA GLU A 177 -17.16 35.90 -17.13
C GLU A 177 -16.68 37.35 -17.36
N GLU A 178 -15.54 37.56 -18.04
CA GLU A 178 -14.98 38.88 -18.32
C GLU A 178 -15.47 39.54 -19.64
N VAL A 179 -16.31 38.88 -20.44
CA VAL A 179 -16.81 39.35 -21.77
C VAL A 179 -18.23 39.93 -21.76
#